data_AF-A0ABD6DCE6-F1
#
_entry.id   AF-A0ABD6DCE6-F1
#
_cell.length_a   1.000
_cell.length_b   1.000
_cell.length_c   1.000
_cell.angle_alpha   90.00
_cell.angle_beta   90.00
_cell.angle_gamma   90.00
#
_symmetry.space_group_name_H-M   'P 1'
#
loop_
_entity.id
_entity.type
_entity.pdbx_description
1 polymer ?
#
loop_
_entity_poly.entity_id
_entity_poly.type
_entity_poly.pdbx_seq_one_letter_code
_entity_poly.pdbx_strand_id
1 'polypeptide(L)'
;MAELGIATEIDTYENGSSLWRAEPVSGNWTGQTTIELGPVLIAVYGATSVDDDLELFVDRHGKAALAPVVMSTIEYLKGETTRRGVADDLDIPAIEAIAVTQAIERIITVVKNHDPILTEVSFDVDVHDRALEQGPYQRADE
;
A
#
# COMPACT_ATOMS: atom_id res chain seq x y z
N MET A 1 -9.11 -15.07 -18.30
CA MET A 1 -9.27 -14.17 -17.14
C MET A 1 -8.00 -14.14 -16.32
N ALA A 2 -7.27 -13.05 -16.44
CA ALA A 2 -6.32 -12.65 -15.40
C ALA A 2 -7.08 -12.02 -14.22
N GLU A 3 -6.59 -12.23 -13.00
CA GLU A 3 -7.16 -11.71 -11.76
C GLU A 3 -6.08 -10.94 -11.00
N LEU A 4 -6.35 -9.68 -10.69
CA LEU A 4 -5.41 -8.78 -10.00
C LEU A 4 -5.77 -8.60 -8.51
N GLY A 5 -6.64 -9.46 -7.96
CA GLY A 5 -7.16 -9.38 -6.59
C GLY A 5 -8.19 -8.26 -6.35
N ILE A 6 -8.00 -7.11 -7.00
CA ILE A 6 -8.87 -5.92 -6.90
C ILE A 6 -9.66 -5.64 -8.16
N ALA A 7 -9.28 -6.31 -9.24
CA ALA A 7 -9.87 -6.16 -10.54
C ALA A 7 -9.93 -7.50 -11.26
N THR A 8 -11.07 -7.77 -11.89
CA THR A 8 -11.30 -8.93 -12.75
C THR A 8 -11.33 -8.47 -14.19
N GLU A 9 -10.53 -9.12 -15.04
CA GLU A 9 -10.61 -8.90 -16.48
C GLU A 9 -12.01 -9.31 -16.96
N ILE A 10 -12.71 -8.37 -17.61
CA ILE A 10 -13.94 -8.66 -18.33
C ILE A 10 -13.44 -9.11 -19.70
N ASP A 11 -13.64 -10.38 -20.09
CA ASP A 11 -13.23 -10.97 -21.37
C ASP A 11 -13.87 -10.24 -22.59
N THR A 12 -13.54 -8.98 -22.77
CA THR A 12 -14.11 -8.00 -23.68
C THR A 12 -13.03 -6.95 -23.92
N TYR A 13 -12.88 -6.57 -25.19
CA TYR A 13 -11.88 -5.61 -25.61
C TYR A 13 -12.54 -4.32 -26.08
N GLU A 14 -12.00 -3.19 -25.67
CA GLU A 14 -12.37 -1.88 -26.19
C GLU A 14 -11.12 -1.21 -26.75
N ASN A 15 -11.15 -0.84 -28.04
CA ASN A 15 -10.02 -0.25 -28.76
C ASN A 15 -8.70 -1.06 -28.66
N GLY A 16 -8.80 -2.38 -28.52
CA GLY A 16 -7.64 -3.28 -28.42
C GLY A 16 -7.09 -3.44 -26.99
N SER A 17 -7.71 -2.83 -25.99
CA SER A 17 -7.36 -3.00 -24.58
C SER A 17 -8.36 -3.91 -23.87
N SER A 18 -7.88 -4.78 -22.98
CA SER A 18 -8.76 -5.56 -22.09
C SER A 18 -9.53 -4.62 -21.16
N LEU A 19 -10.84 -4.86 -21.01
CA LEU A 19 -11.65 -4.16 -20.02
C LEU A 19 -11.54 -4.86 -18.66
N TRP A 20 -11.58 -4.07 -17.58
CA TRP A 20 -11.46 -4.55 -16.22
C TRP A 20 -12.62 -4.04 -15.36
N ARG A 21 -13.10 -4.88 -14.44
CA ARG A 21 -14.03 -4.50 -13.38
C ARG A 21 -13.29 -4.49 -12.07
N ALA A 22 -13.28 -3.36 -11.37
CA ALA A 22 -12.69 -3.25 -10.04
C ALA A 22 -13.76 -2.95 -8.98
N GLU A 23 -13.53 -3.41 -7.74
CA GLU A 23 -14.32 -2.97 -6.60
C GLU A 23 -13.80 -1.61 -6.11
N PRO A 24 -14.66 -0.57 -6.04
CA PRO A 24 -14.21 0.74 -5.63
C PRO A 24 -13.86 0.73 -4.14
N VAL A 25 -12.71 1.30 -3.80
CA VAL A 25 -12.34 1.53 -2.41
C VAL A 25 -12.75 2.94 -2.00
N SER A 26 -13.66 3.05 -1.04
CA SER A 26 -14.16 4.33 -0.51
C SER A 26 -13.80 4.50 0.96
N GLY A 27 -13.46 5.73 1.36
CA GLY A 27 -13.23 6.12 2.75
C GLY A 27 -13.77 7.53 3.02
N ASN A 28 -14.18 7.81 4.26
CA ASN A 28 -14.49 9.16 4.72
C ASN A 28 -13.32 9.68 5.55
N TRP A 29 -12.59 10.66 5.00
CA TRP A 29 -11.51 11.33 5.73
C TRP A 29 -12.06 12.61 6.36
N THR A 30 -12.19 12.60 7.69
CA THR A 30 -12.61 13.77 8.46
C THR A 30 -11.38 14.40 9.09
N GLY A 31 -10.69 15.28 8.34
CA GLY A 31 -9.48 15.97 8.80
C GLY A 31 -9.12 17.15 7.90
N GLN A 32 -8.17 18.00 8.35
CA GLN A 32 -7.62 19.11 7.57
C GLN A 32 -6.42 18.70 6.70
N THR A 33 -6.04 17.42 6.71
CA THR A 33 -4.89 16.91 5.95
C THR A 33 -5.27 16.77 4.48
N THR A 34 -4.54 17.48 3.62
CA THR A 34 -4.51 17.19 2.19
C THR A 34 -3.85 15.84 1.99
N ILE A 35 -4.59 14.87 1.47
CA ILE A 35 -4.06 13.57 1.06
C ILE A 35 -3.86 13.64 -0.45
N GLU A 36 -2.63 13.49 -0.91
CA GLU A 36 -2.35 13.28 -2.33
C GLU A 36 -2.56 11.79 -2.65
N LEU A 37 -3.53 11.51 -3.53
CA LEU A 37 -3.85 10.16 -3.95
C LEU A 37 -2.86 9.70 -5.03
N GLY A 38 -1.72 9.15 -4.61
CA GLY A 38 -0.71 8.55 -5.48
C GLY A 38 -0.95 7.06 -5.77
N PRO A 39 -0.32 6.50 -6.81
CA PRO A 39 -0.31 5.07 -7.11
C PRO A 39 -0.01 4.16 -5.92
N VAL A 40 0.92 4.52 -5.02
CA VAL A 40 1.21 3.75 -3.80
C VAL A 40 -0.01 3.66 -2.90
N LEU A 41 -0.70 4.78 -2.67
CA LEU A 41 -1.87 4.78 -1.80
C LEU A 41 -2.99 3.92 -2.41
N ILE A 42 -3.21 4.01 -3.73
CA ILE A 42 -4.17 3.17 -4.44
C ILE A 42 -3.79 1.69 -4.30
N ALA A 43 -2.52 1.34 -4.49
CA ALA A 43 -2.02 -0.03 -4.36
C ALA A 43 -2.20 -0.59 -2.94
N VAL A 44 -1.92 0.21 -1.91
CA VAL A 44 -2.13 -0.23 -0.51
C VAL A 44 -3.60 -0.50 -0.22
N TYR A 45 -4.49 0.41 -0.61
CA TYR A 45 -5.93 0.20 -0.41
C TYR A 45 -6.45 -0.98 -1.24
N GLY A 46 -5.89 -1.20 -2.42
CA GLY A 46 -6.19 -2.36 -3.23
C GLY A 46 -5.75 -3.67 -2.56
N ALA A 47 -4.55 -3.72 -2.01
CA ALA A 47 -4.01 -4.92 -1.39
C ALA A 47 -4.79 -5.41 -0.15
N THR A 48 -5.71 -4.60 0.40
CA THR A 48 -6.53 -4.98 1.56
C THR A 48 -7.40 -6.22 1.35
N SER A 49 -7.65 -6.66 0.11
CA SER A 49 -8.41 -7.88 -0.19
C SER A 49 -7.53 -9.14 -0.35
N VAL A 50 -6.21 -9.00 -0.36
CA VAL A 50 -5.26 -10.09 -0.68
C VAL A 50 -4.08 -10.20 0.29
N ASP A 51 -3.96 -9.28 1.24
CA ASP A 51 -2.92 -9.27 2.28
C ASP A 51 -3.59 -9.31 3.67
N ASP A 52 -3.38 -10.41 4.39
CA ASP A 52 -4.02 -10.70 5.68
C ASP A 52 -3.72 -9.63 6.76
N ASP A 53 -2.51 -9.05 6.75
CA ASP A 53 -2.11 -8.04 7.72
C ASP A 53 -2.84 -6.71 7.45
N LEU A 54 -3.01 -6.35 6.17
CA LEU A 54 -3.81 -5.18 5.76
C LEU A 54 -5.30 -5.38 6.01
N GLU A 55 -5.85 -6.55 5.71
CA GLU A 55 -7.25 -6.89 5.97
C GLU A 55 -7.54 -6.74 7.47
N LEU A 56 -6.72 -7.38 8.32
CA LEU A 56 -6.88 -7.35 9.77
C LEU A 56 -6.75 -5.92 10.34
N PHE A 57 -5.83 -5.12 9.80
CA PHE A 57 -5.66 -3.73 10.20
C PHE A 57 -6.92 -2.90 9.88
N VAL A 58 -7.45 -3.06 8.66
CA VAL A 58 -8.67 -2.38 8.21
C VAL A 58 -9.88 -2.80 9.05
N ASP A 59 -10.00 -4.08 9.39
CA ASP A 59 -11.10 -4.58 10.24
C ASP A 59 -11.11 -3.94 11.62
N ARG A 60 -9.93 -3.59 12.17
CA ARG A 60 -9.79 -3.00 13.51
C ARG A 60 -9.93 -1.48 13.52
N HIS A 61 -9.30 -0.80 12.56
CA HIS A 61 -9.15 0.66 12.58
C HIS A 61 -9.95 1.37 11.49
N GLY A 62 -10.52 0.61 10.55
CA GLY A 62 -11.20 1.12 9.37
C GLY A 62 -10.23 1.57 8.27
N LYS A 63 -10.73 1.59 7.03
CA LYS A 63 -9.92 1.94 5.84
C LYS A 63 -9.25 3.31 5.93
N ALA A 64 -9.88 4.29 6.57
CA ALA A 64 -9.34 5.65 6.69
C ALA A 64 -7.99 5.70 7.46
N ALA A 65 -7.74 4.73 8.36
CA ALA A 65 -6.50 4.64 9.12
C ALA A 65 -5.29 4.19 8.29
N LEU A 66 -5.49 3.64 7.07
CA LEU A 66 -4.37 3.25 6.21
C LEU A 66 -3.54 4.45 5.74
N ALA A 67 -4.20 5.58 5.44
CA ALA A 67 -3.49 6.75 4.93
C ALA A 67 -2.36 7.24 5.86
N PRO A 68 -2.60 7.50 7.16
CA PRO A 68 -1.51 7.90 8.06
C PRO A 68 -0.44 6.82 8.21
N VAL A 69 -0.80 5.53 8.24
CA VAL A 69 0.19 4.44 8.31
C VAL A 69 1.07 4.40 7.05
N VAL A 70 0.50 4.62 5.86
CA VAL A 70 1.28 4.70 4.61
C VAL A 70 2.28 5.86 4.69
N MET A 71 1.84 7.04 5.14
CA MET A 71 2.73 8.19 5.30
C MET A 71 3.86 7.91 6.30
N SER A 72 3.54 7.36 7.47
CA SER A 72 4.55 7.00 8.46
C SER A 72 5.47 5.84 8.00
N THR A 73 5.00 4.96 7.11
CA THR A 73 5.85 3.93 6.48
C THR A 73 6.84 4.57 5.51
N ILE A 74 6.44 5.61 4.77
CA ILE A 74 7.35 6.39 3.92
C ILE A 74 8.40 7.09 4.78
N GLU A 75 8.02 7.71 5.89
CA GLU A 75 8.97 8.31 6.85
C GLU A 75 9.94 7.27 7.43
N TYR A 76 9.45 6.06 7.75
CA TYR A 76 10.30 4.95 8.17
C TYR A 76 11.32 4.59 7.08
N LEU A 77 10.88 4.46 5.82
CA LEU A 77 11.74 4.14 4.68
C LEU A 77 12.77 5.23 4.39
N LYS A 78 12.44 6.50 4.66
CA LYS A 78 13.37 7.64 4.61
C LYS A 78 14.35 7.69 5.80
N GLY A 79 14.25 6.75 6.75
CA GLY A 79 15.10 6.72 7.95
C GLY A 79 14.73 7.77 9.01
N GLU A 80 13.57 8.43 8.88
CA GLU A 80 13.15 9.54 9.76
C GLU A 80 12.48 9.04 11.04
N THR A 81 11.95 7.82 11.03
CA THR A 81 11.36 7.17 12.21
C THR A 81 11.71 5.68 12.25
N THR A 82 11.26 4.98 13.29
CA THR A 82 11.35 3.52 13.41
C THR A 82 9.94 2.92 13.37
N ARG A 83 9.78 1.63 13.04
CA ARG A 83 8.45 0.97 13.12
C ARG A 83 7.80 1.08 14.51
N ARG A 84 8.59 1.13 15.59
CA ARG A 84 8.09 1.41 16.94
C ARG A 84 7.64 2.87 17.10
N GLY A 85 8.38 3.81 16.52
CA GLY A 85 7.98 5.22 16.46
C GLY A 85 6.62 5.38 15.77
N VAL A 86 6.40 4.71 14.63
CA VAL A 86 5.09 4.68 13.96
C VAL A 86 3.97 4.17 14.89
N ALA A 87 4.25 3.12 15.67
CA ALA A 87 3.29 2.59 16.64
C ALA A 87 2.92 3.62 17.71
N ASP A 88 3.93 4.29 18.27
CA ASP A 88 3.76 5.30 19.31
C ASP A 88 3.03 6.55 18.76
N ASP A 89 3.39 7.00 17.56
CA ASP A 89 2.83 8.20 16.93
C ASP A 89 1.35 8.04 16.54
N LEU A 90 0.96 6.82 16.15
CA LEU A 90 -0.41 6.50 15.72
C LEU A 90 -1.26 5.86 16.82
N ASP A 91 -0.71 5.62 18.01
CA ASP A 91 -1.35 4.92 19.13
C ASP A 91 -1.88 3.52 18.74
N ILE A 92 -1.05 2.76 18.00
CA ILE A 92 -1.36 1.42 17.51
C ILE A 92 -0.48 0.40 18.26
N PRO A 93 -0.97 -0.81 18.61
CA PRO A 93 -0.13 -1.84 19.21
C PRO A 93 1.13 -2.10 18.39
N ALA A 94 2.30 -2.11 19.03
CA ALA A 94 3.58 -2.21 18.32
C ALA A 94 3.71 -3.42 17.37
N ILE A 95 3.15 -4.57 17.74
CA ILE A 95 3.14 -5.76 16.88
C ILE A 95 2.31 -5.55 15.61
N GLU A 96 1.19 -4.85 15.74
CA GLU A 96 0.27 -4.55 14.65
C GLU A 96 0.88 -3.48 13.72
N ALA A 97 1.46 -2.42 14.30
CA ALA A 97 2.20 -1.42 13.56
C ALA A 97 3.37 -2.04 12.76
N ILE A 98 4.11 -2.99 13.35
CA ILE A 98 5.19 -3.69 12.64
C ILE A 98 4.63 -4.52 11.47
N ALA A 99 3.54 -5.27 11.67
CA ALA A 99 2.95 -6.10 10.62
C ALA A 99 2.45 -5.25 9.44
N VAL A 100 1.61 -4.25 9.72
CA VAL A 100 1.04 -3.38 8.68
C VAL A 100 2.10 -2.58 7.93
N THR A 101 3.12 -2.05 8.62
CA THR A 101 4.20 -1.30 7.97
C THR A 101 5.10 -2.20 7.13
N GLN A 102 5.28 -3.48 7.49
CA GLN A 102 5.99 -4.45 6.64
C GLN A 102 5.20 -4.80 5.38
N ALA A 103 3.89 -4.96 5.46
CA ALA A 103 3.03 -5.18 4.29
C ALA A 103 3.09 -3.97 3.34
N ILE A 104 2.92 -2.76 3.88
CA ILE A 104 2.96 -1.51 3.11
C ILE A 104 4.35 -1.26 2.49
N GLU A 105 5.43 -1.52 3.23
CA GLU A 105 6.81 -1.40 2.73
C GLU A 105 7.03 -2.18 1.44
N ARG A 106 6.58 -3.45 1.38
CA ARG A 106 6.71 -4.29 0.18
C ARG A 106 5.99 -3.68 -1.02
N ILE A 107 4.80 -3.14 -0.80
CA ILE A 107 4.00 -2.47 -1.84
C ILE A 107 4.72 -1.21 -2.32
N ILE A 108 5.19 -0.36 -1.40
CA ILE A 108 5.93 0.86 -1.74
C ILE A 108 7.14 0.51 -2.61
N THR A 109 7.94 -0.48 -2.23
CA THR A 109 9.16 -0.84 -2.97
C THR A 109 8.90 -1.31 -4.41
N VAL A 110 7.75 -1.93 -4.67
CA VAL A 110 7.36 -2.35 -6.03
C VAL A 110 6.79 -1.18 -6.82
N VAL A 111 5.96 -0.34 -6.19
CA VAL A 111 5.17 0.69 -6.87
C VAL A 111 5.89 2.04 -6.97
N LYS A 112 6.90 2.31 -6.14
CA LYS A 112 7.61 3.60 -6.03
C LYS A 112 7.98 4.21 -7.38
N ASN A 113 8.52 3.41 -8.30
CA ASN A 113 9.01 3.89 -9.60
C ASN A 113 7.87 4.34 -10.54
N HIS A 114 6.62 4.02 -10.21
CA HIS A 114 5.43 4.44 -10.93
C HIS A 114 4.65 5.53 -10.20
N ASP A 115 5.06 5.88 -8.98
CA ASP A 115 4.42 6.93 -8.19
C ASP A 115 5.12 8.28 -8.41
N PRO A 116 4.48 9.27 -9.07
CA PRO A 116 5.08 10.56 -9.34
C PRO A 116 5.39 11.35 -8.06
N ILE A 117 4.73 11.05 -6.93
CA ILE A 117 4.99 11.70 -5.64
C ILE A 117 6.29 11.17 -5.02
N LEU A 118 6.66 9.91 -5.31
CA LEU A 118 7.81 9.24 -4.71
C LEU A 118 9.00 9.07 -5.66
N THR A 119 8.90 9.57 -6.89
CA THR A 119 9.94 9.44 -7.92
C THR A 119 11.27 10.04 -7.45
N GLU A 120 11.22 11.22 -6.83
CA GLU A 120 12.41 11.93 -6.33
C GLU A 120 12.79 11.58 -4.88
N VAL A 121 12.00 10.74 -4.20
CA VAL A 121 12.25 10.36 -2.81
C VAL A 121 13.31 9.27 -2.75
N SER A 122 14.36 9.47 -1.94
CA SER A 122 15.34 8.44 -1.59
C SER A 122 14.90 7.69 -0.35
N PHE A 123 15.11 6.38 -0.33
CA PHE A 123 14.91 5.55 0.85
C PHE A 123 16.25 5.08 1.39
N ASP A 124 16.38 5.13 2.71
CA ASP A 124 17.58 4.74 3.46
C ASP A 124 17.47 3.29 3.98
N VAL A 125 16.26 2.72 3.93
CA VAL A 125 15.97 1.34 4.34
C VAL A 125 15.84 0.46 3.10
N ASP A 126 16.74 -0.52 2.97
CA ASP A 126 16.67 -1.53 1.91
C ASP A 126 15.71 -2.68 2.29
N VAL A 127 14.81 -2.99 1.36
CA VAL A 127 13.90 -4.13 1.46
C VAL A 127 14.49 -5.31 0.72
N HIS A 128 14.64 -6.44 1.42
CA HIS A 128 15.21 -7.65 0.83
C HIS A 128 14.25 -8.28 -0.19
N ASP A 129 14.77 -8.79 -1.31
CA ASP A 129 13.96 -9.40 -2.39
C ASP A 129 13.04 -10.51 -1.88
N ARG A 130 13.51 -11.33 -0.94
CA ARG A 130 12.70 -12.40 -0.31
C ARG A 130 11.47 -11.87 0.43
N ALA A 131 11.52 -10.64 0.93
CA ALA A 131 10.35 -10.01 1.53
C ALA A 131 9.37 -9.53 0.44
N LEU A 132 9.87 -9.06 -0.70
CA LEU A 132 9.06 -8.64 -1.84
C LEU A 132 8.30 -9.80 -2.48
N GLU A 133 8.88 -10.99 -2.52
CA GLU A 133 8.21 -12.22 -3.00
C GLU A 133 6.95 -12.58 -2.18
N GLN A 134 6.88 -12.11 -0.93
CA GLN A 134 5.74 -12.29 -0.03
C GLN A 134 4.78 -11.09 -0.05
N GLY A 135 5.01 -10.11 -0.92
CA GLY A 135 4.14 -8.95 -1.11
C GLY A 135 3.00 -9.26 -2.09
N PRO A 136 1.91 -8.46 -2.03
CA PRO A 136 0.74 -8.65 -2.91
C PRO A 136 1.00 -8.27 -4.37
N TYR A 137 2.09 -7.54 -4.64
CA TYR A 137 2.52 -7.16 -5.98
C TYR A 137 3.92 -7.65 -6.25
N GLN A 138 4.15 -8.15 -7.45
CA GLN A 138 5.46 -8.59 -7.93
C GLN A 138 5.93 -7.66 -9.06
N ARG A 139 7.25 -7.46 -9.17
CA ARG A 139 7.81 -6.85 -10.37
C ARG A 139 7.62 -7.84 -11.52
N ALA A 140 7.21 -7.35 -12.69
CA ALA A 140 7.28 -8.17 -13.89
C ALA A 140 8.77 -8.49 -14.13
N ASP A 141 9.10 -9.76 -14.39
CA ASP A 141 10.45 -10.15 -14.80
C ASP A 141 10.87 -9.28 -16.01
N GLU A 142 11.97 -8.55 -15.89
CA GLU A 142 12.59 -7.80 -17.01
C GLU A 142 13.30 -8.75 -18.00
#